data_AF-A0A2U9P094-F1
#
_entry.id   AF-A0A2U9P094-F1
#
_cell.length_a   1.000
_cell.length_b   1.000
_cell.length_c   1.000
_cell.angle_alpha   90.00
_cell.angle_beta   90.00
_cell.angle_gamma   90.00
#
_symmetry.space_group_name_H-M   'P 1'
#
loop_
_entity.id
_entity.type
_entity.pdbx_description
1 polymer ?
#
loop_
_entity_poly.entity_id
_entity_poly.type
_entity_poly.pdbx_seq_one_letter_code
_entity_poly.pdbx_strand_id
1 'polypeptide(L)'
;MAGNVTSLFRGTAAHSPSMAALTRESGDGSGPVDFCIPCNPYFPTPAMFDEMAARLRDIVTYYPSGADTITAELCGLLQLPPQCVAMGNGSTELITWIDHLLVRESLAVPVPTFGRWTDQPMETGKRVDMFPLQEAGGFALDLAQYAEFIRARGTRTVVICNPNNPDGGYARKHALVQFMDAMADRDLVVIDESFLEFADAEAEPSVVQEAMLRPNVIVLRSLGKNFGLHGIRFGYLVANPALAGRVRSMLPKWNLNSFAEYVVFMLKEHGAEYAQSLAQVRRDRLEMASRLSELPGLTVYPSQGNFLFVRLPVGAEGTVVRDRLLTEHRILVRECGNKIGSSSRFLRLVVRPQVDVRRLVSGLEQVLYGTSRRGAAVPELGNGTSYSSGTAAVDRLVSATNGVGLAAVSGAAALSAPAASAGPAVSQPLPQAVPAPAPVPTPMPTPVPQPVPVPTPTPMPTPAPAPAPQPMPAAAGLTPPGVPARGGLTAAQVRGTNGLTPAPATGWPTPGSWPNAAGMDQAG
;
A
#
# COMPACT_ATOMS: atom_id res chain seq x y z
N MET A 1 -5.50 -5.30 33.96
CA MET A 1 -5.86 -4.12 33.13
C MET A 1 -6.04 -4.51 31.65
N ALA A 2 -6.88 -5.50 31.33
CA ALA A 2 -7.07 -5.97 29.94
C ALA A 2 -8.23 -5.27 29.18
N GLY A 3 -9.00 -4.41 29.87
CA GLY A 3 -10.23 -3.81 29.32
C GLY A 3 -10.06 -2.55 28.47
N ASN A 4 -8.86 -1.96 28.38
CA ASN A 4 -8.71 -0.63 27.81
C ASN A 4 -8.38 -0.64 26.29
N VAL A 5 -7.41 -1.43 25.83
CA VAL A 5 -6.95 -1.35 24.43
C VAL A 5 -7.96 -1.92 23.40
N THR A 6 -8.71 -2.95 23.78
CA THR A 6 -9.73 -3.55 22.89
C THR A 6 -11.00 -2.70 22.79
N SER A 7 -11.22 -1.78 23.75
CA SER A 7 -12.33 -0.83 23.71
C SER A 7 -12.22 0.13 22.51
N LEU A 8 -11.00 0.39 22.04
CA LEU A 8 -10.74 1.25 20.87
C LEU A 8 -11.40 0.72 19.59
N PHE A 9 -11.62 -0.59 19.47
CA PHE A 9 -12.32 -1.18 18.32
C PHE A 9 -13.84 -0.98 18.35
N ARG A 10 -14.41 -0.59 19.48
CA ARG A 10 -15.86 -0.33 19.62
C ARG A 10 -16.23 1.13 19.38
N GLY A 11 -15.27 2.04 19.52
CA GLY A 11 -15.49 3.50 19.47
C GLY A 11 -15.13 4.19 18.15
N THR A 12 -14.51 3.51 17.19
CA THR A 12 -14.03 4.13 15.95
C THR A 12 -14.86 3.73 14.73
N ALA A 13 -15.31 4.72 13.94
CA ALA A 13 -15.83 4.49 12.59
C ALA A 13 -14.76 3.96 11.60
N ALA A 14 -13.47 4.09 11.97
CA ALA A 14 -12.37 3.50 11.23
C ALA A 14 -12.28 1.99 11.48
N HIS A 15 -11.98 1.22 10.43
CA HIS A 15 -11.90 -0.24 10.46
C HIS A 15 -10.84 -0.81 11.42
N SER A 16 -9.89 0.00 11.90
CA SER A 16 -8.89 -0.36 12.91
C SER A 16 -8.40 0.92 13.63
N PRO A 17 -8.15 0.87 14.95
CA PRO A 17 -7.56 1.99 15.67
C PRO A 17 -6.15 2.28 15.16
N SER A 18 -5.71 3.52 15.28
CA SER A 18 -4.37 3.91 14.84
C SER A 18 -3.29 3.31 15.76
N MET A 19 -2.13 3.02 15.20
CA MET A 19 -0.96 2.59 15.98
C MET A 19 -0.59 3.60 17.06
N ALA A 20 -0.76 4.90 16.80
CA ALA A 20 -0.55 5.94 17.80
C ALA A 20 -1.55 5.84 18.97
N ALA A 21 -2.82 5.53 18.71
CA ALA A 21 -3.80 5.29 19.76
C ALA A 21 -3.46 4.04 20.58
N LEU A 22 -3.12 2.94 19.91
CA LEU A 22 -2.71 1.69 20.56
C LEU A 22 -1.45 1.87 21.43
N THR A 23 -0.48 2.65 20.96
CA THR A 23 0.76 2.95 21.69
C THR A 23 0.49 3.78 22.94
N ARG A 24 -0.39 4.79 22.85
CA ARG A 24 -0.80 5.60 24.01
C ARG A 24 -1.50 4.77 25.08
N GLU A 25 -2.38 3.85 24.69
CA GLU A 25 -3.10 2.97 25.63
C GLU A 25 -2.23 1.87 26.24
N SER A 26 -1.11 1.51 25.60
CA SER A 26 -0.23 0.43 26.08
C SER A 26 0.64 0.82 27.28
N GLY A 27 0.77 2.12 27.59
CA GLY A 27 1.43 2.66 28.78
C GLY A 27 2.97 2.56 28.81
N ASP A 28 3.57 1.66 28.04
CA ASP A 28 5.02 1.44 27.94
C ASP A 28 5.69 2.19 26.76
N GLY A 29 4.92 2.97 26.01
CA GLY A 29 5.42 3.75 24.87
C GLY A 29 5.77 2.93 23.62
N SER A 30 5.61 1.60 23.65
CA SER A 30 5.80 0.73 22.49
C SER A 30 4.45 0.31 21.90
N GLY A 31 4.35 0.24 20.57
CA GLY A 31 3.16 -0.28 19.90
C GLY A 31 3.16 -1.81 19.79
N PRO A 32 2.04 -2.45 19.43
CA PRO A 32 2.03 -3.86 19.05
C PRO A 32 2.80 -4.08 17.74
N VAL A 33 3.14 -5.34 17.43
CA VAL A 33 3.59 -5.70 16.08
C VAL A 33 2.42 -5.61 15.12
N ASP A 34 2.54 -4.77 14.09
CA ASP A 34 1.46 -4.46 13.16
C ASP A 34 1.45 -5.43 11.96
N PHE A 35 0.54 -6.41 12.02
CA PHE A 35 0.15 -7.27 10.90
C PHE A 35 -1.16 -6.79 10.23
N CYS A 36 -1.64 -5.60 10.57
CA CYS A 36 -2.91 -5.07 10.11
C CYS A 36 -2.75 -4.15 8.89
N ILE A 37 -1.84 -3.17 8.91
CA ILE A 37 -1.70 -2.18 7.83
C ILE A 37 -0.67 -2.64 6.77
N PRO A 38 -1.07 -2.86 5.50
CA PRO A 38 -0.15 -3.38 4.50
C PRO A 38 0.91 -2.36 4.10
N CYS A 39 2.14 -2.56 4.55
CA CYS A 39 3.29 -1.72 4.25
C CYS A 39 4.45 -2.56 3.71
N ASN A 40 5.39 -1.92 3.00
CA ASN A 40 6.71 -2.51 2.78
C ASN A 40 7.56 -2.26 4.05
N PRO A 41 7.96 -3.31 4.80
CA PRO A 41 8.73 -3.12 6.03
C PRO A 41 10.21 -2.84 5.75
N TYR A 42 10.68 -2.95 4.51
CA TYR A 42 12.11 -2.86 4.12
C TYR A 42 12.45 -1.58 3.35
N PHE A 43 11.49 -0.70 3.16
CA PHE A 43 11.70 0.59 2.50
C PHE A 43 10.89 1.68 3.24
N PRO A 44 11.45 2.90 3.40
CA PRO A 44 12.86 3.26 3.19
C PRO A 44 13.80 2.51 4.13
N THR A 45 15.09 2.52 3.81
CA THR A 45 16.13 2.01 4.72
C THR A 45 16.35 2.99 5.88
N PRO A 46 16.99 2.55 6.98
CA PRO A 46 17.34 3.45 8.09
C PRO A 46 18.14 4.68 7.65
N ALA A 47 19.10 4.51 6.73
CA ALA A 47 19.90 5.63 6.21
C ALA A 47 19.04 6.68 5.48
N MET A 48 18.05 6.25 4.70
CA MET A 48 17.10 7.18 4.05
C MET A 48 16.23 7.93 5.06
N PHE A 49 15.88 7.29 6.18
CA PHE A 49 15.20 8.00 7.27
C PHE A 49 16.11 9.05 7.91
N ASP A 50 17.40 8.75 8.09
CA ASP A 50 18.38 9.70 8.61
C ASP A 50 18.58 10.89 7.65
N GLU A 51 18.64 10.65 6.34
CA GLU A 51 18.69 11.69 5.31
C GLU A 51 17.44 12.59 5.34
N MET A 52 16.25 11.98 5.42
CA MET A 52 15.00 12.72 5.54
C MET A 52 14.95 13.54 6.83
N ALA A 53 15.45 13.00 7.95
CA ALA A 53 15.54 13.69 9.23
C ALA A 53 16.50 14.89 9.17
N ALA A 54 17.65 14.74 8.50
CA ALA A 54 18.61 15.82 8.29
C ALA A 54 18.02 16.97 7.45
N ARG A 55 17.06 16.67 6.56
CA ARG A 55 16.36 17.67 5.73
C ARG A 55 15.00 18.09 6.29
N LEU A 56 14.60 17.61 7.47
CA LEU A 56 13.26 17.82 8.02
C LEU A 56 12.85 19.29 8.04
N ARG A 57 13.77 20.18 8.47
CA ARG A 57 13.49 21.63 8.53
C ARG A 57 13.13 22.21 7.17
N ASP A 58 13.84 21.84 6.11
CA ASP A 58 13.55 22.32 4.76
C ASP A 58 12.20 21.78 4.29
N ILE A 59 11.99 20.46 4.45
CA ILE A 59 10.78 19.76 4.01
C ILE A 59 9.53 20.40 4.63
N VAL A 60 9.55 20.75 5.91
CA VAL A 60 8.37 21.30 6.59
C VAL A 60 8.18 22.81 6.42
N THR A 61 9.22 23.56 6.02
CA THR A 61 9.14 25.03 5.91
C THR A 61 8.98 25.52 4.48
N TYR A 62 9.34 24.73 3.47
CA TYR A 62 9.19 25.10 2.07
C TYR A 62 7.87 24.63 1.49
N TYR A 63 7.28 25.48 0.64
CA TYR A 63 6.24 25.01 -0.28
C TYR A 63 6.83 23.95 -1.21
N PRO A 64 6.09 22.89 -1.52
CA PRO A 64 6.54 21.92 -2.49
C PRO A 64 6.62 22.55 -3.88
N SER A 65 7.42 21.94 -4.75
CA SER A 65 7.42 22.24 -6.18
C SER A 65 6.00 22.12 -6.76
N GLY A 66 5.80 22.75 -7.92
CA GLY A 66 4.56 22.62 -8.67
C GLY A 66 4.25 21.15 -8.98
N ALA A 67 2.96 20.80 -9.01
CA ALA A 67 2.54 19.42 -9.29
C ALA A 67 3.11 18.89 -10.61
N ASP A 68 3.26 19.74 -11.63
CA ASP A 68 3.85 19.38 -12.92
C ASP A 68 5.31 18.93 -12.78
N THR A 69 6.10 19.57 -11.93
CA THR A 69 7.50 19.20 -11.64
C THR A 69 7.57 17.83 -10.98
N ILE A 70 6.79 17.63 -9.91
CA ILE A 70 6.78 16.36 -9.17
C ILE A 70 6.25 15.23 -10.07
N THR A 71 5.26 15.53 -10.91
CA THR A 71 4.72 14.58 -11.91
C THR A 71 5.76 14.22 -12.95
N ALA A 72 6.48 15.19 -13.50
CA ALA A 72 7.53 14.94 -14.48
C ALA A 72 8.64 14.04 -13.93
N GLU A 73 9.08 14.27 -12.69
CA GLU A 73 10.10 13.44 -12.05
C GLU A 73 9.63 12.00 -11.84
N LEU A 74 8.43 11.80 -11.26
CA LEU A 74 7.87 10.47 -11.11
C LEU A 74 7.70 9.78 -12.47
N CYS A 75 7.21 10.50 -13.47
CA CYS A 75 7.01 9.99 -14.82
C CYS A 75 8.33 9.61 -15.51
N GLY A 76 9.42 10.33 -15.25
CA GLY A 76 10.76 9.97 -15.71
C GLY A 76 11.22 8.63 -15.15
N LEU A 77 10.93 8.34 -13.88
CA LEU A 77 11.23 7.04 -13.27
C LEU A 77 10.34 5.91 -13.82
N LEU A 78 9.05 6.20 -13.99
CA LEU A 78 8.05 5.22 -14.44
C LEU A 78 8.03 5.01 -15.96
N GLN A 79 8.76 5.84 -16.72
CA GLN A 79 8.72 5.89 -18.19
C GLN A 79 7.28 6.08 -18.72
N LEU A 80 6.57 7.03 -18.11
CA LEU A 80 5.19 7.40 -18.49
C LEU A 80 5.14 8.85 -19.02
N PRO A 81 4.21 9.19 -19.92
CA PRO A 81 3.98 10.57 -20.33
C PRO A 81 3.28 11.36 -19.19
N PRO A 82 3.80 12.52 -18.75
CA PRO A 82 3.21 13.30 -17.64
C PRO A 82 1.74 13.68 -17.84
N GLN A 83 1.33 13.94 -19.09
CA GLN A 83 -0.06 14.29 -19.42
C GLN A 83 -1.06 13.17 -19.08
N CYS A 84 -0.61 11.92 -19.05
CA CYS A 84 -1.39 10.73 -18.76
C CYS A 84 -1.52 10.46 -17.25
N VAL A 85 -0.88 11.26 -16.39
CA VAL A 85 -0.81 11.03 -14.95
C VAL A 85 -1.53 12.14 -14.17
N ALA A 86 -2.23 11.77 -13.11
CA ALA A 86 -2.73 12.70 -12.10
C ALA A 86 -2.37 12.17 -10.71
N MET A 87 -1.75 13.02 -9.89
CA MET A 87 -1.19 12.66 -8.59
C MET A 87 -2.00 13.27 -7.46
N GLY A 88 -2.31 12.49 -6.43
CA GLY A 88 -3.11 12.93 -5.29
C GLY A 88 -2.48 12.58 -3.94
N ASN A 89 -3.11 13.04 -2.87
CA ASN A 89 -2.80 12.75 -1.46
C ASN A 89 -3.22 11.33 -1.06
N GLY A 90 -2.72 10.36 -1.83
CA GLY A 90 -3.08 8.95 -1.74
C GLY A 90 -4.18 8.57 -2.73
N SER A 91 -4.22 7.28 -3.04
CA SER A 91 -5.21 6.72 -3.98
C SER A 91 -6.65 6.95 -3.53
N THR A 92 -6.92 7.07 -2.23
CA THR A 92 -8.27 7.36 -1.70
C THR A 92 -8.82 8.71 -2.15
N GLU A 93 -8.00 9.76 -2.20
CA GLU A 93 -8.45 11.05 -2.74
C GLU A 93 -8.84 10.93 -4.21
N LEU A 94 -8.05 10.15 -4.97
CA LEU A 94 -8.34 9.89 -6.37
C LEU A 94 -9.60 9.05 -6.55
N ILE A 95 -9.91 8.09 -5.66
CA ILE A 95 -11.18 7.36 -5.64
C ILE A 95 -12.35 8.34 -5.46
N THR A 96 -12.24 9.30 -4.54
CA THR A 96 -13.25 10.34 -4.32
C THR A 96 -13.47 11.18 -5.58
N TRP A 97 -12.41 11.61 -6.27
CA TRP A 97 -12.55 12.37 -7.52
C TRP A 97 -13.06 11.54 -8.69
N ILE A 98 -12.65 10.28 -8.82
CA ILE A 98 -13.22 9.35 -9.80
C ILE A 98 -14.73 9.23 -9.59
N ASP A 99 -15.14 9.03 -8.33
CA ASP A 99 -16.55 8.93 -7.96
C ASP A 99 -17.33 10.20 -8.33
N HIS A 100 -16.87 11.39 -7.93
CA HIS A 100 -17.59 12.64 -8.19
C HIS A 100 -17.65 13.03 -9.67
N LEU A 101 -16.63 12.71 -10.46
CA LEU A 101 -16.49 13.24 -11.83
C LEU A 101 -16.90 12.25 -12.92
N LEU A 102 -16.75 10.95 -12.65
CA LEU A 102 -16.81 9.90 -13.68
C LEU A 102 -17.87 8.84 -13.39
N VAL A 103 -18.15 8.55 -12.12
CA VAL A 103 -19.22 7.62 -11.75
C VAL A 103 -20.56 8.37 -11.73
N ARG A 104 -21.48 7.99 -12.62
CA ARG A 104 -22.79 8.63 -12.74
C ARG A 104 -23.83 7.96 -11.85
N GLU A 105 -24.32 6.79 -12.27
CA GLU A 105 -25.47 6.14 -11.65
C GLU A 105 -25.12 4.84 -10.93
N SER A 106 -24.13 4.11 -11.44
CA SER A 106 -23.84 2.75 -10.99
C SER A 106 -22.38 2.36 -11.13
N LEU A 107 -21.94 1.54 -10.18
CA LEU A 107 -20.60 0.96 -10.11
C LEU A 107 -20.70 -0.52 -9.75
N ALA A 108 -20.02 -1.39 -10.51
CA ALA A 108 -19.88 -2.80 -10.20
C ALA A 108 -18.51 -3.06 -9.59
N VAL A 109 -18.45 -3.93 -8.58
CA VAL A 109 -17.19 -4.31 -7.93
C VAL A 109 -17.27 -5.72 -7.34
N PRO A 110 -16.22 -6.56 -7.45
CA PRO A 110 -16.16 -7.83 -6.73
C PRO A 110 -16.12 -7.62 -5.21
N VAL A 111 -16.69 -8.54 -4.44
CA VAL A 111 -16.60 -8.55 -2.96
C VAL A 111 -16.17 -9.93 -2.45
N PRO A 112 -15.27 -10.02 -1.44
CA PRO A 112 -14.76 -8.92 -0.63
C PRO A 112 -13.70 -8.07 -1.35
N THR A 113 -13.66 -6.78 -1.03
CA THR A 113 -12.72 -5.82 -1.64
C THR A 113 -12.30 -4.73 -0.64
N PHE A 114 -11.62 -3.70 -1.14
CA PHE A 114 -11.29 -2.50 -0.38
C PHE A 114 -12.55 -1.64 -0.24
N GLY A 115 -12.98 -1.39 1.00
CA GLY A 115 -14.27 -0.77 1.32
C GLY A 115 -14.51 0.58 0.66
N ARG A 116 -13.48 1.36 0.32
CA ARG A 116 -13.70 2.62 -0.40
C ARG A 116 -14.32 2.48 -1.78
N TRP A 117 -14.21 1.33 -2.44
CA TRP A 117 -14.92 1.07 -3.70
C TRP A 117 -16.41 0.76 -3.52
N THR A 118 -16.86 0.47 -2.29
CA THR A 118 -18.28 0.32 -1.94
C THR A 118 -18.82 1.57 -1.25
N ASP A 119 -18.09 2.07 -0.24
CA ASP A 119 -18.56 3.12 0.66
C ASP A 119 -18.69 4.47 -0.06
N GLN A 120 -17.67 4.87 -0.84
CA GLN A 120 -17.67 6.16 -1.54
C GLN A 120 -18.86 6.35 -2.51
N PRO A 121 -19.17 5.41 -3.43
CA PRO A 121 -20.34 5.55 -4.29
C PRO A 121 -21.66 5.46 -3.52
N MET A 122 -21.75 4.67 -2.44
CA MET A 122 -22.95 4.64 -1.59
C MET A 122 -23.17 5.97 -0.84
N GLU A 123 -22.09 6.56 -0.30
CA GLU A 123 -22.09 7.87 0.36
C GLU A 123 -22.57 8.98 -0.59
N THR A 124 -22.35 8.85 -1.90
CA THR A 124 -22.81 9.81 -2.92
C THR A 124 -24.12 9.40 -3.61
N GLY A 125 -24.84 8.41 -3.07
CA GLY A 125 -26.19 8.03 -3.51
C GLY A 125 -26.23 7.17 -4.79
N LYS A 126 -25.12 6.54 -5.18
CA LYS A 126 -25.01 5.73 -6.39
C LYS A 126 -25.28 4.27 -6.10
N ARG A 127 -25.77 3.54 -7.11
CA ARG A 127 -25.99 2.10 -7.01
C ARG A 127 -24.66 1.34 -7.06
N VAL A 128 -24.44 0.44 -6.09
CA VAL A 128 -23.29 -0.46 -6.08
C VAL A 128 -23.74 -1.89 -6.34
N ASP A 129 -23.33 -2.44 -7.49
CA ASP A 129 -23.61 -3.80 -7.92
C ASP A 129 -22.45 -4.72 -7.50
N MET A 130 -22.64 -5.43 -6.38
CA MET A 130 -21.60 -6.25 -5.76
C MET A 130 -21.58 -7.67 -6.33
N PHE A 131 -20.44 -8.09 -6.89
CA PHE A 131 -20.24 -9.43 -7.42
C PHE A 131 -19.55 -10.33 -6.38
N PRO A 132 -20.22 -11.33 -5.78
CA PRO A 132 -19.65 -12.12 -4.70
C PRO A 132 -18.61 -13.13 -5.20
N LEU A 133 -17.36 -12.95 -4.78
CA LEU A 133 -16.28 -13.92 -4.97
C LEU A 133 -16.52 -15.13 -4.05
N GLN A 134 -16.47 -16.33 -4.62
CA GLN A 134 -16.83 -17.55 -3.90
C GLN A 134 -15.63 -18.13 -3.14
N GLU A 135 -15.79 -18.39 -1.84
CA GLU A 135 -14.76 -19.06 -1.02
C GLU A 135 -14.38 -20.43 -1.61
N ALA A 136 -15.36 -21.18 -2.12
CA ALA A 136 -15.13 -22.50 -2.75
C ALA A 136 -14.19 -22.43 -3.97
N GLY A 137 -14.15 -21.29 -4.66
CA GLY A 137 -13.22 -21.00 -5.75
C GLY A 137 -11.95 -20.28 -5.29
N GLY A 138 -11.67 -20.26 -3.98
CA GLY A 138 -10.52 -19.54 -3.43
C GLY A 138 -10.61 -18.03 -3.57
N PHE A 139 -11.83 -17.47 -3.68
CA PHE A 139 -12.10 -16.07 -4.03
C PHE A 139 -11.57 -15.63 -5.41
N ALA A 140 -11.25 -16.58 -6.31
CA ALA A 140 -10.80 -16.24 -7.65
C ALA A 140 -11.88 -15.45 -8.42
N LEU A 141 -11.45 -14.37 -9.09
CA LEU A 141 -12.31 -13.57 -9.96
C LEU A 141 -12.42 -14.23 -11.33
N ASP A 142 -13.60 -14.77 -11.64
CA ASP A 142 -13.96 -15.16 -13.01
C ASP A 142 -14.41 -13.92 -13.79
N LEU A 143 -13.55 -13.45 -14.70
CA LEU A 143 -13.79 -12.25 -15.49
C LEU A 143 -14.96 -12.41 -16.48
N ALA A 144 -15.25 -13.63 -16.96
CA ALA A 144 -16.36 -13.87 -17.88
C ALA A 144 -17.70 -13.78 -17.13
N GLN A 145 -17.81 -14.46 -15.98
CA GLN A 145 -18.99 -14.37 -15.12
C GLN A 145 -19.21 -12.94 -14.61
N TYR A 146 -18.13 -12.23 -14.29
CA TYR A 146 -18.22 -10.84 -13.87
C TYR A 146 -18.71 -9.92 -15.00
N ALA A 147 -18.24 -10.13 -16.23
CA ALA A 147 -18.75 -9.41 -17.41
C ALA A 147 -20.25 -9.66 -17.64
N GLU A 148 -20.70 -10.92 -17.54
CA GLU A 148 -22.12 -11.27 -17.65
C GLU A 148 -22.95 -10.57 -16.57
N PHE A 149 -22.49 -10.58 -15.32
CA PHE A 149 -23.12 -9.88 -14.20
C PHE A 149 -23.26 -8.37 -14.48
N ILE A 150 -22.18 -7.71 -14.92
CA ILE A 150 -22.19 -6.28 -15.25
C ILE A 150 -23.23 -5.97 -16.34
N ARG A 151 -23.31 -6.81 -17.37
CA ARG A 151 -24.28 -6.65 -18.47
C ARG A 151 -25.70 -6.86 -17.98
N ALA A 152 -25.96 -7.92 -17.22
CA ALA A 152 -27.29 -8.21 -16.67
C ALA A 152 -27.82 -7.10 -15.75
N ARG A 153 -26.92 -6.46 -14.99
CA ARG A 153 -27.26 -5.33 -14.11
C ARG A 153 -27.34 -3.97 -14.83
N GLY A 154 -26.90 -3.91 -16.08
CA GLY A 154 -26.81 -2.66 -16.85
C GLY A 154 -25.81 -1.65 -16.24
N THR A 155 -24.82 -2.11 -15.47
CA THR A 155 -23.89 -1.25 -14.75
C THR A 155 -22.92 -0.55 -15.71
N ARG A 156 -22.63 0.74 -15.46
CA ARG A 156 -21.88 1.60 -16.38
C ARG A 156 -20.42 1.86 -15.97
N THR A 157 -20.12 1.82 -14.67
CA THR A 157 -18.74 1.85 -14.16
C THR A 157 -18.34 0.49 -13.59
N VAL A 158 -17.12 0.03 -13.89
CA VAL A 158 -16.59 -1.26 -13.44
C VAL A 158 -15.31 -1.05 -12.66
N VAL A 159 -15.12 -1.77 -11.56
CA VAL A 159 -13.89 -1.71 -10.75
C VAL A 159 -13.32 -3.11 -10.55
N ILE A 160 -12.01 -3.26 -10.76
CA ILE A 160 -11.24 -4.44 -10.38
C ILE A 160 -10.03 -3.99 -9.57
N CYS A 161 -9.86 -4.53 -8.36
CA CYS A 161 -8.59 -4.42 -7.63
C CYS A 161 -7.70 -5.60 -8.02
N ASN A 162 -6.47 -5.33 -8.46
CA ASN A 162 -5.54 -6.36 -8.92
C ASN A 162 -4.08 -6.03 -8.56
N PRO A 163 -3.47 -6.69 -7.55
CA PRO A 163 -4.05 -7.71 -6.67
C PRO A 163 -5.19 -7.20 -5.79
N ASN A 164 -6.19 -8.05 -5.54
CA ASN A 164 -7.35 -7.68 -4.72
C ASN A 164 -7.01 -7.62 -3.21
N ASN A 165 -7.76 -6.81 -2.46
CA ASN A 165 -7.65 -6.70 -1.01
C ASN A 165 -9.02 -6.98 -0.40
N PRO A 166 -9.22 -8.07 0.36
CA PRO A 166 -8.22 -8.62 1.28
C PRO A 166 -7.55 -9.93 0.84
N ASP A 167 -8.10 -10.61 -0.16
CA ASP A 167 -7.75 -11.99 -0.53
C ASP A 167 -6.37 -12.13 -1.19
N GLY A 168 -5.89 -11.06 -1.86
CA GLY A 168 -4.63 -11.09 -2.59
C GLY A 168 -4.73 -11.70 -3.98
N GLY A 169 -5.95 -12.05 -4.43
CA GLY A 169 -6.23 -12.64 -5.73
C GLY A 169 -5.73 -11.77 -6.88
N TYR A 170 -5.32 -12.44 -7.96
CA TYR A 170 -4.64 -11.81 -9.08
C TYR A 170 -5.13 -12.35 -10.41
N ALA A 171 -5.56 -11.45 -11.29
CA ALA A 171 -5.82 -11.70 -12.69
C ALA A 171 -4.59 -11.28 -13.52
N ARG A 172 -4.17 -12.15 -14.44
CA ARG A 172 -3.06 -11.88 -15.34
C ARG A 172 -3.37 -10.75 -16.31
N LYS A 173 -2.32 -10.03 -16.73
CA LYS A 173 -2.41 -8.87 -17.62
C LYS A 173 -3.23 -9.16 -18.88
N HIS A 174 -2.96 -10.27 -19.58
CA HIS A 174 -3.66 -10.60 -20.82
C HIS A 174 -5.18 -10.78 -20.62
N ALA A 175 -5.60 -11.38 -19.50
CA ALA A 175 -7.01 -11.59 -19.20
C ALA A 175 -7.71 -10.26 -18.86
N LEU A 176 -7.02 -9.37 -18.13
CA LEU A 176 -7.53 -8.01 -17.89
C LEU A 176 -7.66 -7.20 -19.19
N VAL A 177 -6.72 -7.35 -20.13
CA VAL A 177 -6.82 -6.69 -21.45
C VAL A 177 -8.05 -7.17 -22.21
N GLN A 178 -8.26 -8.48 -22.31
CA GLN A 178 -9.47 -9.04 -22.93
C GLN A 178 -10.75 -8.57 -22.25
N PHE A 179 -10.74 -8.47 -20.92
CA PHE A 179 -11.88 -7.94 -20.17
C PHE A 179 -12.13 -6.46 -20.46
N MET A 180 -11.08 -5.63 -20.53
CA MET A 180 -11.19 -4.21 -20.90
C MET A 180 -11.76 -4.06 -22.32
N ASP A 181 -11.33 -4.89 -23.26
CA ASP A 181 -11.86 -4.88 -24.64
C ASP A 181 -13.35 -5.26 -24.65
N ALA A 182 -13.75 -6.28 -23.88
CA ALA A 182 -15.16 -6.64 -23.71
C ALA A 182 -15.99 -5.51 -23.06
N MET A 183 -15.38 -4.70 -22.19
CA MET A 183 -16.01 -3.58 -21.49
C MET A 183 -15.81 -2.22 -22.20
N ALA A 184 -15.40 -2.20 -23.47
CA ALA A 184 -15.22 -0.96 -24.23
C ALA A 184 -16.51 -0.12 -24.35
N ASP A 185 -17.68 -0.74 -24.20
CA ASP A 185 -18.99 -0.09 -24.22
C ASP A 185 -19.40 0.56 -22.88
N ARG A 186 -18.58 0.42 -21.83
CA ARG A 186 -18.83 0.97 -20.49
C ARG A 186 -18.34 2.42 -20.38
N ASP A 187 -18.95 3.19 -19.48
CA ASP A 187 -18.57 4.59 -19.24
C ASP A 187 -17.17 4.68 -18.63
N LEU A 188 -16.82 3.75 -17.74
CA LEU A 188 -15.52 3.70 -17.08
C LEU A 188 -15.16 2.28 -16.62
N VAL A 189 -13.90 1.89 -16.78
CA VAL A 189 -13.28 0.72 -16.17
C VAL A 189 -12.10 1.21 -15.32
N VAL A 190 -12.11 0.88 -14.03
CA VAL A 190 -11.03 1.21 -13.11
C VAL A 190 -10.29 -0.06 -12.70
N ILE A 191 -8.98 -0.07 -12.88
CA ILE A 191 -8.09 -1.11 -12.39
C ILE A 191 -7.26 -0.53 -11.25
N ASP A 192 -7.54 -0.96 -10.01
CA ASP A 192 -6.78 -0.56 -8.84
C ASP A 192 -5.57 -1.50 -8.66
N GLU A 193 -4.41 -1.03 -9.08
CA GLU A 193 -3.12 -1.70 -9.01
C GLU A 193 -2.32 -1.31 -7.76
N SER A 194 -2.97 -0.84 -6.68
CA SER A 194 -2.31 -0.35 -5.46
C SER A 194 -1.34 -1.31 -4.77
N PHE A 195 -1.34 -2.60 -5.12
CA PHE A 195 -0.47 -3.63 -4.55
C PHE A 195 0.40 -4.33 -5.59
N LEU A 196 0.37 -3.88 -6.85
CA LEU A 196 0.94 -4.63 -7.97
C LEU A 196 2.46 -4.72 -7.91
N GLU A 197 3.15 -3.80 -7.25
CA GLU A 197 4.62 -3.87 -7.09
C GLU A 197 5.07 -5.11 -6.30
N PHE A 198 4.18 -5.72 -5.52
CA PHE A 198 4.44 -6.96 -4.80
C PHE A 198 4.14 -8.22 -5.63
N ALA A 199 3.55 -8.08 -6.82
CA ALA A 199 3.26 -9.20 -7.70
C ALA A 199 4.55 -9.75 -8.32
N ASP A 200 4.62 -11.07 -8.44
CA ASP A 200 5.71 -11.85 -9.04
C ASP A 200 5.21 -12.93 -10.01
N ALA A 201 3.91 -12.94 -10.30
CA ALA A 201 3.29 -13.89 -11.23
C ALA A 201 3.67 -13.65 -12.71
N GLU A 202 4.00 -12.41 -13.08
CA GLU A 202 4.37 -12.00 -14.44
C GLU A 202 5.48 -10.93 -14.38
N ALA A 203 6.35 -10.86 -15.39
CA ALA A 203 7.43 -9.87 -15.44
C ALA A 203 6.91 -8.43 -15.60
N GLU A 204 5.87 -8.25 -16.41
CA GLU A 204 5.22 -6.96 -16.66
C GLU A 204 3.72 -7.05 -16.35
N PRO A 205 3.33 -7.07 -15.06
CA PRO A 205 1.97 -7.40 -14.66
C PRO A 205 0.95 -6.27 -14.87
N SER A 206 1.41 -5.06 -15.21
CA SER A 206 0.58 -3.86 -15.24
C SER A 206 -0.13 -3.60 -16.57
N VAL A 207 -1.32 -3.01 -16.49
CA VAL A 207 -2.11 -2.51 -17.61
C VAL A 207 -2.02 -0.98 -17.78
N VAL A 208 -1.07 -0.26 -17.16
CA VAL A 208 -0.94 1.21 -17.33
C VAL A 208 -0.80 1.64 -18.80
N GLN A 209 -0.06 0.88 -19.61
CA GLN A 209 0.09 1.15 -21.06
C GLN A 209 -1.26 1.07 -21.78
N GLU A 210 -2.09 0.11 -21.38
CA GLU A 210 -3.41 -0.13 -21.95
C GLU A 210 -4.40 0.99 -21.57
N ALA A 211 -4.26 1.53 -20.35
CA ALA A 211 -5.09 2.64 -19.86
C ALA A 211 -4.83 3.95 -20.61
N MET A 212 -3.59 4.19 -21.04
CA MET A 212 -3.25 5.39 -21.82
C MET A 212 -3.86 5.37 -23.23
N LEU A 213 -4.14 4.18 -23.77
CA LEU A 213 -4.68 3.99 -25.11
C LEU A 213 -6.21 3.95 -25.15
N ARG A 214 -6.88 3.70 -24.01
CA ARG A 214 -8.32 3.51 -23.96
C ARG A 214 -9.04 4.77 -23.45
N PRO A 215 -10.16 5.16 -24.08
CA PRO A 215 -10.89 6.38 -23.71
C PRO A 215 -11.60 6.28 -22.35
N ASN A 216 -11.82 5.06 -21.83
CA ASN A 216 -12.64 4.76 -20.67
C ASN A 216 -11.91 3.96 -19.58
N VAL A 217 -10.58 3.87 -19.61
CA VAL A 217 -9.82 3.10 -18.60
C VAL A 217 -8.99 4.02 -17.71
N ILE A 218 -9.04 3.77 -16.40
CA ILE A 218 -8.15 4.38 -15.41
C ILE A 218 -7.44 3.26 -14.65
N VAL A 219 -6.13 3.41 -14.47
CA VAL A 219 -5.34 2.61 -13.55
C VAL A 219 -5.00 3.44 -12.33
N LEU A 220 -5.26 2.92 -11.12
CA LEU A 220 -4.97 3.57 -9.86
C LEU A 220 -3.77 2.91 -9.18
N ARG A 221 -2.86 3.70 -8.62
CA ARG A 221 -1.65 3.25 -7.93
C ARG A 221 -1.48 3.96 -6.59
N SER A 222 -0.94 3.25 -5.61
CA SER A 222 -0.69 3.77 -4.26
C SER A 222 0.76 3.60 -3.89
N LEU A 223 1.44 4.72 -3.69
CA LEU A 223 2.87 4.73 -3.34
C LEU A 223 3.11 4.62 -1.83
N GLY A 224 2.11 4.98 -1.01
CA GLY A 224 2.23 4.82 0.44
C GLY A 224 2.40 3.36 0.90
N LYS A 225 1.95 2.37 0.11
CA LYS A 225 2.01 0.94 0.44
C LYS A 225 3.36 0.33 0.11
N ASN A 226 3.77 0.43 -1.15
CA ASN A 226 5.01 -0.15 -1.65
C ASN A 226 6.26 0.55 -1.09
N PHE A 227 6.17 1.83 -0.71
CA PHE A 227 7.26 2.55 -0.05
C PHE A 227 7.23 2.46 1.46
N GLY A 228 6.22 1.85 2.09
CA GLY A 228 6.12 1.82 3.56
C GLY A 228 5.81 3.17 4.22
N LEU A 229 5.45 4.20 3.44
CA LEU A 229 5.28 5.59 3.91
C LEU A 229 3.81 6.05 3.87
N HIS A 230 2.92 5.31 4.53
CA HIS A 230 1.48 5.63 4.52
C HIS A 230 1.14 7.04 5.01
N GLY A 231 1.91 7.55 5.98
CA GLY A 231 1.72 8.87 6.60
C GLY A 231 1.97 10.04 5.65
N ILE A 232 2.77 9.84 4.60
CA ILE A 232 3.06 10.87 3.58
C ILE A 232 1.86 11.14 2.68
N ARG A 233 0.91 10.20 2.59
CA ARG A 233 -0.30 10.31 1.74
C ARG A 233 0.06 10.56 0.27
N PHE A 234 0.36 9.50 -0.47
CA PHE A 234 0.78 9.64 -1.86
C PHE A 234 0.29 8.51 -2.79
N GLY A 235 -0.19 8.89 -3.97
CA GLY A 235 -0.71 8.00 -4.99
C GLY A 235 -0.97 8.73 -6.30
N TYR A 236 -1.21 7.97 -7.36
CA TYR A 236 -1.42 8.51 -8.70
C TYR A 236 -2.38 7.62 -9.49
N LEU A 237 -2.97 8.19 -10.52
CA LEU A 237 -3.68 7.44 -11.55
C LEU A 237 -2.98 7.62 -12.89
N VAL A 238 -3.14 6.64 -13.77
CA VAL A 238 -2.71 6.65 -15.16
C VAL A 238 -3.93 6.43 -16.05
N ALA A 239 -4.11 7.28 -17.05
CA ALA A 239 -5.17 7.18 -18.03
C ALA A 239 -4.75 7.90 -19.32
N ASN A 240 -5.60 7.87 -20.35
CA ASN A 240 -5.40 8.77 -21.49
C ASN A 240 -5.36 10.25 -21.03
N PRO A 241 -4.75 11.16 -21.82
CA PRO A 241 -4.56 12.56 -21.41
C PRO A 241 -5.86 13.31 -21.09
N ALA A 242 -6.97 12.97 -21.75
CA ALA A 242 -8.26 13.62 -21.50
C ALA A 242 -8.84 13.22 -20.15
N LEU A 243 -8.86 11.92 -19.82
CA LEU A 243 -9.33 11.44 -18.51
C LEU A 243 -8.41 11.90 -17.37
N ALA A 244 -7.10 11.75 -17.54
CA ALA A 244 -6.13 12.21 -16.55
C ALA A 244 -6.24 13.73 -16.31
N GLY A 245 -6.40 14.50 -17.39
CA GLY A 245 -6.63 15.95 -17.34
C GLY A 245 -7.89 16.35 -16.58
N ARG A 246 -9.01 15.63 -16.77
CA ARG A 246 -10.27 15.87 -16.05
C ARG A 246 -10.13 15.68 -14.54
N VAL A 247 -9.41 14.65 -14.10
CA VAL A 247 -9.15 14.46 -12.66
C VAL A 247 -8.18 15.53 -12.16
N ARG A 248 -7.09 15.76 -12.90
CA ARG A 248 -6.05 16.74 -12.54
C ARG A 248 -6.60 18.15 -12.37
N SER A 249 -7.57 18.57 -13.19
CA SER A 249 -8.19 19.90 -13.09
C SER A 249 -9.01 20.12 -11.81
N MET A 250 -9.37 19.06 -11.10
CA MET A 250 -10.15 19.13 -9.86
C MET A 250 -9.28 19.07 -8.61
N LEU A 251 -8.01 18.68 -8.75
CA LEU A 251 -7.09 18.62 -7.62
C LEU A 251 -6.72 20.04 -7.16
N PRO A 252 -6.65 20.28 -5.83
CA PRO A 252 -6.22 21.56 -5.30
C PRO A 252 -4.84 22.00 -5.80
N LYS A 253 -4.59 23.30 -5.83
CA LYS A 253 -3.22 23.80 -5.98
C LYS A 253 -2.43 23.44 -4.72
N TRP A 254 -1.15 23.09 -4.89
CA TRP A 254 -0.29 22.58 -3.81
C TRP A 254 -0.90 21.38 -3.08
N ASN A 255 -1.59 20.51 -3.81
CA ASN A 255 -2.19 19.32 -3.24
C ASN A 255 -1.12 18.37 -2.67
N LEU A 256 -0.09 18.06 -3.46
CA LEU A 256 1.01 17.21 -2.99
C LEU A 256 1.81 17.94 -1.91
N ASN A 257 2.21 17.21 -0.86
CA ASN A 257 3.01 17.74 0.22
C ASN A 257 4.53 17.56 -0.04
N SER A 258 5.35 18.34 0.65
CA SER A 258 6.81 18.36 0.49
C SER A 258 7.50 17.04 0.86
N PHE A 259 6.89 16.20 1.71
CA PHE A 259 7.41 14.85 1.96
C PHE A 259 7.21 13.94 0.75
N ALA A 260 6.07 14.05 0.06
CA ALA A 260 5.81 13.28 -1.16
C ALA A 260 6.81 13.68 -2.26
N GLU A 261 7.09 14.98 -2.41
CA GLU A 261 8.14 15.47 -3.29
C GLU A 261 9.50 14.87 -2.94
N TYR A 262 9.94 15.01 -1.69
CA TYR A 262 11.23 14.47 -1.25
C TYR A 262 11.39 12.99 -1.59
N VAL A 263 10.36 12.17 -1.33
CA VAL A 263 10.38 10.73 -1.66
C VAL A 263 10.48 10.51 -3.17
N VAL A 264 9.74 11.23 -4.00
CA VAL A 264 9.82 11.07 -5.47
C VAL A 264 11.23 11.31 -5.98
N PHE A 265 11.89 12.37 -5.52
CA PHE A 265 13.23 12.70 -5.95
C PHE A 265 14.27 11.71 -5.42
N MET A 266 14.09 11.24 -4.19
CA MET A 266 14.96 10.25 -3.55
C MET A 266 14.97 8.90 -4.29
N LEU A 267 13.86 8.50 -4.93
CA LEU A 267 13.79 7.23 -5.67
C LEU A 267 14.78 7.11 -6.83
N LYS A 268 15.20 8.24 -7.42
CA LYS A 268 16.18 8.23 -8.50
C LYS A 268 17.53 7.68 -8.06
N GLU A 269 17.89 7.95 -6.81
CA GLU A 269 19.18 7.57 -6.23
C GLU A 269 19.12 6.15 -5.62
N HIS A 270 17.94 5.71 -5.20
CA HIS A 270 17.77 4.44 -4.48
C HIS A 270 16.85 3.41 -5.13
N GLY A 271 16.80 3.41 -6.46
CA GLY A 271 16.02 2.44 -7.22
C GLY A 271 16.42 0.99 -6.94
N ALA A 272 17.70 0.73 -6.65
CA ALA A 272 18.22 -0.61 -6.36
C ALA A 272 17.72 -1.14 -5.01
N GLU A 273 17.79 -0.33 -3.95
CA GLU A 273 17.30 -0.66 -2.61
C GLU A 273 15.78 -0.84 -2.63
N TYR A 274 15.07 -0.01 -3.38
CA TYR A 274 13.64 -0.19 -3.59
C TYR A 274 13.32 -1.54 -4.26
N ALA A 275 13.99 -1.89 -5.37
CA ALA A 275 13.79 -3.17 -6.03
C ALA A 275 14.14 -4.37 -5.14
N GLN A 276 15.23 -4.27 -4.37
CA GLN A 276 15.64 -5.28 -3.40
C GLN A 276 14.59 -5.47 -2.30
N SER A 277 14.00 -4.37 -1.80
CA SER A 277 12.96 -4.40 -0.78
C SER A 277 11.72 -5.18 -1.24
N LEU A 278 11.27 -4.97 -2.48
CA LEU A 278 10.14 -5.70 -3.07
C LEU A 278 10.45 -7.19 -3.22
N ALA A 279 11.66 -7.53 -3.69
CA ALA A 279 12.11 -8.91 -3.80
C ALA A 279 12.16 -9.61 -2.44
N GLN A 280 12.56 -8.91 -1.38
CA GLN A 280 12.53 -9.42 -0.02
C GLN A 280 11.08 -9.67 0.46
N VAL A 281 10.16 -8.73 0.27
CA VAL A 281 8.74 -8.93 0.62
C VAL A 281 8.13 -10.12 -0.11
N ARG A 282 8.42 -10.30 -1.41
CA ARG A 282 7.93 -11.45 -2.20
C ARG A 282 8.42 -12.78 -1.62
N ARG A 283 9.70 -12.89 -1.26
CA ARG A 283 10.25 -14.08 -0.60
C ARG A 283 9.60 -14.33 0.76
N ASP A 284 9.49 -13.29 1.59
CA ASP A 284 8.91 -13.41 2.93
C ASP A 284 7.42 -13.77 2.89
N ARG A 285 6.69 -13.35 1.85
CA ARG A 285 5.30 -13.78 1.62
C ARG A 285 5.20 -15.29 1.46
N LEU A 286 6.08 -15.89 0.67
CA LEU A 286 6.09 -17.34 0.43
C LEU A 286 6.47 -18.10 1.71
N GLU A 287 7.49 -17.63 2.43
CA GLU A 287 7.89 -18.25 3.69
C GLU A 287 6.79 -18.14 4.76
N MET A 288 6.18 -16.96 4.90
CA MET A 288 5.07 -16.75 5.83
C MET A 288 3.87 -17.63 5.47
N ALA A 289 3.53 -17.77 4.20
CA ALA A 289 2.45 -18.65 3.75
C ALA A 289 2.73 -20.11 4.10
N SER A 290 3.97 -20.59 3.90
CA SER A 290 4.38 -21.95 4.28
C SER A 290 4.18 -22.17 5.79
N ARG A 291 4.73 -21.28 6.63
CA ARG A 291 4.65 -21.40 8.09
C ARG A 291 3.22 -21.36 8.61
N LEU A 292 2.39 -20.46 8.09
CA LEU A 292 0.98 -20.39 8.48
C LEU A 292 0.20 -21.64 8.06
N SER A 293 0.54 -22.24 6.92
CA SER A 293 -0.13 -23.45 6.42
C SER A 293 0.15 -24.71 7.27
N GLU A 294 1.18 -24.67 8.13
CA GLU A 294 1.48 -25.74 9.08
C GLU A 294 0.50 -25.75 10.28
N LEU A 295 -0.26 -24.67 10.49
CA LEU A 295 -1.20 -24.54 11.60
C LEU A 295 -2.51 -25.34 11.34
N PRO A 296 -2.90 -26.29 12.21
CA PRO A 296 -4.04 -27.16 11.98
C PRO A 296 -5.37 -26.43 11.76
N GLY A 297 -6.04 -26.71 10.65
CA GLY A 297 -7.35 -26.13 10.33
C GLY A 297 -7.31 -24.68 9.84
N LEU A 298 -6.12 -24.06 9.80
CA LEU A 298 -5.91 -22.77 9.18
C LEU A 298 -5.82 -22.96 7.65
N THR A 299 -6.49 -22.10 6.88
CA THR A 299 -6.40 -22.13 5.41
C THR A 299 -5.82 -20.80 4.94
N VAL A 300 -4.70 -20.85 4.22
CA VAL A 300 -4.01 -19.68 3.68
C VAL A 300 -4.30 -19.59 2.18
N TYR A 301 -4.81 -18.44 1.72
CA TYR A 301 -5.10 -18.22 0.31
C TYR A 301 -3.86 -17.64 -0.40
N PRO A 302 -3.57 -18.06 -1.65
CA PRO A 302 -2.49 -17.48 -2.45
C PRO A 302 -2.68 -15.99 -2.65
N SER A 303 -1.57 -15.23 -2.67
CA SER A 303 -1.60 -13.78 -2.79
C SER A 303 -0.50 -13.26 -3.69
N GLN A 304 -0.81 -12.21 -4.43
CA GLN A 304 0.15 -11.39 -5.17
C GLN A 304 0.35 -10.00 -4.55
N GLY A 305 -0.30 -9.71 -3.41
CA GLY A 305 -0.05 -8.51 -2.59
C GLY A 305 1.01 -8.74 -1.50
N ASN A 306 1.22 -7.79 -0.59
CA ASN A 306 2.09 -7.92 0.59
C ASN A 306 1.33 -8.35 1.86
N PHE A 307 0.33 -9.21 1.69
CA PHE A 307 -0.49 -9.74 2.78
C PHE A 307 -1.06 -11.08 2.36
N LEU A 308 -1.51 -11.87 3.33
CA LEU A 308 -2.16 -13.15 3.15
C LEU A 308 -3.56 -13.09 3.76
N PHE A 309 -4.52 -13.63 3.03
CA PHE A 309 -5.86 -13.85 3.54
C PHE A 309 -5.94 -15.25 4.12
N VAL A 310 -6.55 -15.36 5.29
CA VAL A 310 -6.47 -16.58 6.09
C VAL A 310 -7.83 -16.88 6.68
N ARG A 311 -8.32 -18.10 6.48
CA ARG A 311 -9.50 -18.61 7.17
C ARG A 311 -9.08 -19.37 8.41
N LEU A 312 -9.67 -18.99 9.55
CA LEU A 312 -9.50 -19.61 10.84
C LEU A 312 -10.14 -21.01 10.91
N PRO A 313 -9.68 -21.87 11.83
CA PRO A 313 -10.31 -23.17 12.12
C PRO A 313 -11.79 -23.03 12.50
N VAL A 314 -12.54 -24.11 12.32
CA VAL A 314 -13.96 -24.15 12.73
C VAL A 314 -14.08 -23.87 14.23
N GLY A 315 -14.99 -22.97 14.60
CA GLY A 315 -15.23 -22.55 15.98
C GLY A 315 -14.37 -21.37 16.45
N ALA A 316 -13.37 -20.94 15.67
CA ALA A 316 -12.60 -19.73 15.97
C ALA A 316 -13.25 -18.48 15.35
N GLU A 317 -13.42 -17.45 16.17
CA GLU A 317 -13.95 -16.14 15.77
C GLU A 317 -12.82 -15.11 15.65
N GLY A 318 -12.74 -14.42 14.52
CA GLY A 318 -11.62 -13.53 14.20
C GLY A 318 -11.49 -12.33 15.13
N THR A 319 -12.60 -11.82 15.67
CA THR A 319 -12.58 -10.75 16.68
C THR A 319 -11.95 -11.23 17.98
N VAL A 320 -12.28 -12.46 18.42
CA VAL A 320 -11.69 -13.09 19.61
C VAL A 320 -10.20 -13.35 19.39
N VAL A 321 -9.83 -13.91 18.23
CA VAL A 321 -8.42 -14.16 17.90
C VAL A 321 -7.62 -12.87 17.86
N ARG A 322 -8.14 -11.82 17.20
CA ARG A 322 -7.52 -10.49 17.17
C ARG A 322 -7.32 -9.93 18.58
N ASP A 323 -8.37 -9.96 19.40
CA ASP A 323 -8.33 -9.36 20.74
C ASP A 323 -7.32 -10.08 21.62
N ARG A 324 -7.28 -11.42 21.58
CA ARG A 324 -6.31 -12.23 22.33
C ARG A 324 -4.88 -12.06 21.83
N LEU A 325 -4.64 -12.04 20.52
CA LEU A 325 -3.31 -11.74 19.96
C LEU A 325 -2.81 -10.36 20.41
N LEU A 326 -3.70 -9.37 20.45
CA LEU A 326 -3.34 -8.02 20.88
C LEU A 326 -3.04 -7.95 22.37
N THR A 327 -3.89 -8.54 23.22
CA THR A 327 -3.76 -8.44 24.69
C THR A 327 -2.73 -9.39 25.28
N GLU A 328 -2.62 -10.61 24.76
CA GLU A 328 -1.74 -11.67 25.29
C GLU A 328 -0.34 -11.62 24.64
N HIS A 329 -0.23 -11.15 23.40
CA HIS A 329 1.01 -11.24 22.62
C HIS A 329 1.49 -9.92 22.00
N ARG A 330 0.72 -8.83 22.16
CA ARG A 330 0.99 -7.51 21.55
C ARG A 330 1.13 -7.59 20.03
N ILE A 331 0.24 -8.35 19.38
CA ILE A 331 0.19 -8.53 17.93
C ILE A 331 -1.15 -8.01 17.42
N LEU A 332 -1.11 -7.04 16.51
CA LEU A 332 -2.30 -6.47 15.88
C LEU A 332 -2.52 -7.14 14.52
N VAL A 333 -3.68 -7.75 14.32
CA VAL A 333 -4.09 -8.36 13.03
C VAL A 333 -5.34 -7.70 12.47
N ARG A 334 -5.53 -7.77 11.14
CA ARG A 334 -6.76 -7.27 10.52
C ARG A 334 -7.83 -8.37 10.46
N GLU A 335 -8.79 -8.30 11.36
CA GLU A 335 -10.04 -9.07 11.27
C GLU A 335 -10.88 -8.59 10.07
N CYS A 336 -11.50 -9.52 9.32
CA CYS A 336 -12.16 -9.20 8.04
C CYS A 336 -13.66 -9.50 8.01
N GLY A 337 -14.31 -9.86 9.12
CA GLY A 337 -15.75 -10.14 9.16
C GLY A 337 -16.63 -8.93 8.92
N ASN A 338 -16.12 -7.71 9.11
CA ASN A 338 -16.82 -6.49 8.71
C ASN A 338 -16.66 -6.11 7.23
N LYS A 339 -15.89 -6.89 6.43
CA LYS A 339 -15.85 -6.70 4.99
C LYS A 339 -17.04 -7.40 4.33
N ILE A 340 -17.79 -6.66 3.52
CA ILE A 340 -18.85 -7.21 2.68
C ILE A 340 -18.27 -8.36 1.84
N GLY A 341 -18.96 -9.52 1.80
CA GLY A 341 -18.48 -10.72 1.10
C GLY A 341 -17.47 -11.56 1.89
N SER A 342 -17.21 -11.24 3.17
CA SER A 342 -16.38 -12.04 4.07
C SER A 342 -17.19 -12.54 5.29
N SER A 343 -16.52 -13.19 6.24
CA SER A 343 -17.12 -13.63 7.50
C SER A 343 -16.14 -13.46 8.67
N SER A 344 -16.64 -13.58 9.89
CA SER A 344 -15.84 -13.45 11.12
C SER A 344 -14.68 -14.45 11.22
N ARG A 345 -14.68 -15.52 10.42
CA ARG A 345 -13.58 -16.50 10.39
C ARG A 345 -12.36 -16.06 9.59
N PHE A 346 -12.35 -14.85 9.02
CA PHE A 346 -11.26 -14.41 8.16
C PHE A 346 -10.39 -13.34 8.79
N LEU A 347 -9.08 -13.50 8.63
CA LEU A 347 -8.06 -12.50 8.93
C LEU A 347 -7.29 -12.15 7.65
N ARG A 348 -6.78 -10.92 7.59
CA ARG A 348 -5.72 -10.52 6.66
C ARG A 348 -4.47 -10.22 7.48
N LEU A 349 -3.37 -10.86 7.12
CA LEU A 349 -2.09 -10.79 7.81
C LEU A 349 -1.05 -10.20 6.86
N VAL A 350 -0.50 -9.04 7.21
CA VAL A 350 0.52 -8.34 6.40
C VAL A 350 1.85 -9.09 6.45
N VAL A 351 2.58 -9.12 5.35
CA VAL A 351 3.90 -9.74 5.29
C VAL A 351 4.90 -8.90 6.08
N ARG A 352 5.64 -9.55 6.97
CA ARG A 352 6.57 -8.94 7.93
C ARG A 352 7.89 -9.73 7.96
N PRO A 353 8.97 -9.17 8.56
CA PRO A 353 10.21 -9.90 8.77
C PRO A 353 10.04 -11.20 9.57
N GLN A 354 10.91 -12.18 9.34
CA GLN A 354 10.79 -13.53 9.93
C GLN A 354 10.78 -13.55 11.47
N VAL A 355 11.36 -12.54 12.13
CA VAL A 355 11.25 -12.40 13.59
C VAL A 355 9.81 -12.13 14.02
N ASP A 356 9.10 -11.25 13.33
CA ASP A 356 7.71 -10.92 13.58
C ASP A 356 6.81 -12.10 13.21
N VAL A 357 7.08 -12.75 12.07
CA VAL A 357 6.30 -13.92 11.61
C VAL A 357 6.39 -15.07 12.62
N ARG A 358 7.57 -15.35 13.19
CA ARG A 358 7.71 -16.36 14.26
C ARG A 358 6.88 -16.02 15.50
N ARG A 359 6.81 -14.75 15.87
CA ARG A 359 5.96 -14.28 16.99
C ARG A 359 4.47 -14.45 16.66
N LEU A 360 4.06 -14.11 15.44
CA LEU A 360 2.69 -14.33 14.96
C LEU A 360 2.29 -15.80 14.99
N VAL A 361 3.13 -16.69 14.45
CA VAL A 361 2.85 -18.14 14.41
C VAL A 361 2.72 -18.69 15.83
N SER A 362 3.67 -18.40 16.71
CA SER A 362 3.63 -18.83 18.11
C SER A 362 2.41 -18.27 18.86
N GLY A 363 2.06 -17.00 18.64
CA GLY A 363 0.86 -16.39 19.21
C GLY A 363 -0.43 -17.03 18.70
N LEU A 364 -0.52 -17.32 17.40
CA LEU A 364 -1.67 -18.03 16.82
C LEU A 364 -1.79 -19.44 17.38
N GLU A 365 -0.68 -20.17 17.55
CA GLU A 365 -0.71 -21.52 18.14
C GLU A 365 -1.29 -21.50 19.55
N GLN A 366 -0.85 -20.58 20.40
CA GLN A 366 -1.33 -20.45 21.77
C GLN A 366 -2.79 -20.00 21.83
N VAL A 367 -3.19 -19.04 20.98
CA VAL A 367 -4.56 -18.52 20.95
C VAL A 367 -5.54 -19.56 20.40
N LEU A 368 -5.18 -20.29 19.35
CA LEU A 368 -6.08 -21.23 18.67
C LEU A 368 -6.12 -22.63 19.31
N TYR A 369 -5.01 -23.10 19.89
CA TYR A 369 -4.89 -24.50 20.33
C TYR A 369 -4.52 -24.66 21.82
N GLY A 370 -4.21 -23.57 22.52
CA GLY A 370 -3.76 -23.60 23.91
C GLY A 370 -2.30 -24.07 24.05
N THR A 371 -1.78 -24.08 25.28
CA THR A 371 -0.38 -24.38 25.60
C THR A 371 0.03 -25.86 25.44
N SER A 372 -0.90 -26.74 25.06
CA SER A 372 -0.71 -28.20 25.08
C SER A 372 0.04 -28.78 23.87
N ARG A 373 0.32 -27.99 22.82
CA ARG A 373 1.22 -28.38 21.72
C ARG A 373 2.48 -27.52 21.76
N ARG A 374 3.62 -28.13 22.11
CA ARG A 374 5.00 -27.58 22.01
C ARG A 374 5.05 -26.05 22.20
N GLY A 375 4.72 -25.55 23.38
CA GLY A 375 4.77 -24.13 23.68
C GLY A 375 6.21 -23.60 23.70
N ALA A 376 6.76 -23.24 22.55
CA ALA A 376 7.83 -22.26 22.53
C ALA A 376 7.23 -20.93 22.98
N ALA A 377 7.82 -20.30 24.00
CA ALA A 377 7.42 -18.98 24.45
C ALA A 377 7.42 -18.00 23.27
N VAL A 378 6.45 -17.09 23.20
CA VAL A 378 6.45 -16.03 22.18
C VAL A 378 7.75 -15.23 22.37
N PRO A 379 8.62 -15.14 21.34
CA PRO A 379 9.85 -14.37 21.47
C PRO A 379 9.57 -12.93 21.92
N GLU A 380 10.36 -12.42 22.86
CA GLU A 380 10.21 -11.05 23.37
C GLU A 380 10.41 -10.00 22.26
N LEU A 381 9.82 -8.81 22.46
CA LEU A 381 10.13 -7.63 21.68
C LEU A 381 11.63 -7.33 21.86
N GLY A 382 12.42 -7.42 20.80
CA GLY A 382 13.78 -6.88 20.84
C GLY A 382 13.70 -5.38 21.14
N ASN A 383 14.29 -4.95 22.25
CA ASN A 383 14.48 -3.52 22.53
C ASN A 383 15.47 -2.96 21.51
N GLY A 384 14.98 -2.36 20.44
CA GLY A 384 15.85 -1.69 19.49
C GLY A 384 15.11 -1.12 18.30
N THR A 385 15.17 0.20 18.18
CA THR A 385 15.14 0.97 16.93
C THR A 385 16.31 0.59 16.01
N SER A 386 16.58 -0.70 15.84
CA SER A 386 17.59 -1.23 14.96
C SER A 386 16.92 -2.25 14.06
N TYR A 387 16.40 -1.73 12.95
CA TYR A 387 16.47 -2.48 11.71
C TYR A 387 17.94 -2.87 11.55
N SER A 388 18.25 -4.14 11.86
CA SER A 388 19.59 -4.67 11.66
C SER A 388 19.88 -4.58 10.17
N SER A 389 20.65 -3.56 9.78
CA SER A 389 21.46 -3.59 8.58
C SER A 389 22.27 -4.90 8.62
N GLY A 390 22.29 -5.62 7.49
CA GLY A 390 22.93 -6.91 7.38
C GLY A 390 24.45 -6.82 7.42
N THR A 391 25.03 -6.49 8.57
CA THR A 391 26.49 -6.41 8.76
C THR A 391 27.02 -7.23 9.94
N ALA A 392 26.18 -7.88 10.74
CA ALA A 392 26.61 -8.75 11.85
C ALA A 392 27.05 -10.18 11.43
N ALA A 393 27.45 -10.37 10.16
CA ALA A 393 27.97 -11.63 9.64
C ALA A 393 29.50 -11.64 9.41
N VAL A 394 30.21 -10.54 9.70
CA VAL A 394 31.67 -10.45 9.49
C VAL A 394 32.49 -10.47 10.80
N ASP A 395 31.91 -10.14 11.96
CA ASP A 395 32.65 -10.16 13.24
C ASP A 395 32.67 -11.51 13.97
N ARG A 396 32.07 -12.56 13.41
CA ARG A 396 32.12 -13.91 13.99
C ARG A 396 33.20 -14.83 13.40
N LEU A 397 34.08 -14.30 12.54
CA LEU A 397 35.19 -15.05 11.92
C LEU A 397 36.59 -14.64 12.43
N VAL A 398 36.70 -13.83 13.49
CA VAL A 398 38.00 -13.42 14.08
C VAL A 398 38.21 -13.91 15.52
N SER A 399 37.24 -14.61 16.13
CA SER A 399 37.40 -15.18 17.48
C SER A 399 37.62 -16.70 17.52
N ALA A 400 37.97 -17.32 16.39
CA ALA A 400 38.21 -18.76 16.30
C ALA A 400 39.68 -19.11 15.95
N THR A 401 40.64 -18.43 16.57
CA THR A 401 42.02 -18.91 16.67
C THR A 401 42.68 -18.18 17.83
N ASN A 402 42.61 -18.77 19.02
CA ASN A 402 43.62 -18.67 20.09
C ASN A 402 43.13 -19.50 21.29
N GLY A 403 43.75 -20.64 21.54
CA GLY A 403 43.42 -21.47 22.70
C GLY A 403 43.91 -22.90 22.61
N VAL A 404 45.22 -23.06 22.53
CA VAL A 404 45.95 -24.32 22.66
C VAL A 404 45.64 -24.98 24.01
N GLY A 405 45.44 -26.30 24.03
CA GLY A 405 45.31 -27.08 25.27
C GLY A 405 45.25 -28.59 25.04
N LEU A 406 46.42 -29.21 24.95
CA LEU A 406 46.68 -30.66 24.88
C LEU A 406 46.28 -31.39 26.19
N ALA A 407 45.71 -32.59 26.07
CA ALA A 407 46.00 -33.84 26.85
C ALA A 407 44.84 -34.84 26.62
N ALA A 408 44.98 -35.94 25.87
CA ALA A 408 45.75 -37.19 26.12
C ALA A 408 44.83 -38.37 26.56
N VAL A 409 44.65 -39.30 25.60
CA VAL A 409 44.69 -40.78 25.66
C VAL A 409 43.89 -41.58 26.71
N SER A 410 43.13 -42.55 26.19
CA SER A 410 42.83 -43.94 26.64
C SER A 410 41.33 -44.21 26.60
N GLY A 411 40.78 -45.35 26.18
CA GLY A 411 41.31 -46.62 25.72
C GLY A 411 40.12 -47.59 25.57
N ALA A 412 40.16 -48.40 24.52
CA ALA A 412 39.60 -49.76 24.34
C ALA A 412 38.21 -50.20 24.87
N ALA A 413 37.57 -50.95 23.96
CA ALA A 413 36.73 -52.15 24.17
C ALA A 413 35.28 -51.96 24.64
N ALA A 414 34.32 -52.85 24.37
CA ALA A 414 33.99 -53.80 23.30
C ALA A 414 32.68 -54.49 23.78
N LEU A 415 31.91 -55.08 22.84
CA LEU A 415 30.85 -56.10 23.07
C LEU A 415 29.54 -55.57 23.70
N SER A 416 28.33 -56.03 23.37
CA SER A 416 27.75 -56.93 22.35
C SER A 416 26.25 -56.99 22.66
N ALA A 417 25.37 -56.96 21.65
CA ALA A 417 23.94 -57.29 21.81
C ALA A 417 23.57 -58.39 20.79
N PRO A 418 22.76 -59.40 21.16
CA PRO A 418 22.56 -60.59 20.35
C PRO A 418 21.45 -60.44 19.31
N ALA A 419 21.58 -61.25 18.26
CA ALA A 419 20.64 -61.44 17.15
C ALA A 419 19.77 -62.69 17.35
N ALA A 420 18.55 -62.66 16.78
CA ALA A 420 17.77 -63.73 16.14
C ALA A 420 16.31 -63.22 16.00
N SER A 421 15.51 -63.46 14.97
CA SER A 421 15.40 -64.63 14.08
C SER A 421 14.67 -64.26 12.77
N ALA A 422 15.03 -64.94 11.69
CA ALA A 422 14.44 -64.84 10.35
C ALA A 422 13.21 -65.74 10.14
N GLY A 423 12.34 -65.34 9.22
CA GLY A 423 11.23 -66.10 8.62
C GLY A 423 10.76 -65.42 7.32
N PRO A 424 10.22 -66.15 6.32
CA PRO A 424 10.72 -66.09 4.95
C PRO A 424 10.06 -65.04 4.03
N ALA A 425 10.86 -64.64 3.03
CA ALA A 425 10.54 -63.71 1.98
C ALA A 425 9.58 -64.30 0.94
N VAL A 426 8.57 -63.51 0.55
CA VAL A 426 7.83 -63.66 -0.69
C VAL A 426 8.27 -62.53 -1.63
N SER A 427 8.86 -62.93 -2.75
CA SER A 427 9.37 -62.08 -3.81
C SER A 427 8.26 -61.31 -4.54
N GLN A 428 8.36 -59.98 -4.56
CA GLN A 428 7.67 -59.14 -5.55
C GLN A 428 8.70 -58.46 -6.46
N PRO A 429 8.43 -58.38 -7.78
CA PRO A 429 9.41 -57.92 -8.77
C PRO A 429 9.65 -56.41 -8.68
N LEU A 430 10.92 -56.01 -8.84
CA LEU A 430 11.34 -54.61 -8.97
C LEU A 430 10.73 -53.95 -10.22
N PRO A 431 10.37 -52.66 -10.17
CA PRO A 431 10.02 -51.89 -11.36
C PRO A 431 11.24 -51.74 -12.29
N GLN A 432 11.04 -51.98 -13.59
CA GLN A 432 12.06 -51.75 -14.61
C GLN A 432 12.41 -50.26 -14.71
N ALA A 433 13.71 -49.97 -14.84
CA ALA A 433 14.24 -48.64 -15.09
C ALA A 433 13.81 -48.11 -16.47
N VAL A 434 13.25 -46.91 -16.51
CA VAL A 434 12.95 -46.17 -17.73
C VAL A 434 14.28 -45.66 -18.33
N PRO A 435 14.51 -45.74 -19.66
CA PRO A 435 15.70 -45.18 -20.27
C PRO A 435 15.75 -43.66 -20.15
N ALA A 436 16.92 -43.10 -19.85
CA ALA A 436 17.16 -41.66 -19.84
C ALA A 436 16.93 -41.04 -21.23
N PRO A 437 16.34 -39.84 -21.34
CA PRO A 437 16.15 -39.17 -22.62
C PRO A 437 17.51 -38.70 -23.18
N ALA A 438 17.67 -38.84 -24.51
CA ALA A 438 18.83 -38.36 -25.24
C ALA A 438 18.99 -36.83 -25.14
N PRO A 439 20.22 -36.30 -25.16
CA PRO A 439 20.46 -34.86 -25.04
C PRO A 439 19.94 -34.12 -26.29
N VAL A 440 19.19 -33.05 -26.06
CA VAL A 440 18.74 -32.11 -27.08
C VAL A 440 19.94 -31.29 -27.58
N PRO A 441 20.16 -31.11 -28.89
CA PRO A 441 21.26 -30.30 -29.39
C PRO A 441 21.08 -28.83 -29.00
N THR A 442 22.14 -28.23 -28.46
CA THR A 442 22.21 -26.80 -28.16
C THR A 442 22.08 -25.96 -29.44
N PRO A 443 21.24 -24.91 -29.45
CA PRO A 443 21.15 -24.01 -30.59
C PRO A 443 22.44 -23.22 -30.78
N MET A 444 22.87 -23.09 -32.03
CA MET A 444 24.02 -22.29 -32.44
C MET A 444 23.72 -20.79 -32.19
N PRO A 445 24.67 -19.99 -31.67
CA PRO A 445 24.41 -18.58 -31.39
C PRO A 445 24.14 -17.80 -32.68
N THR A 446 23.03 -17.06 -32.67
CA THR A 446 22.66 -16.11 -33.73
C THR A 446 23.67 -14.96 -33.77
N PRO A 447 24.14 -14.50 -34.95
CA PRO A 447 25.06 -13.36 -35.03
C PRO A 447 24.41 -12.10 -34.48
N VAL A 448 25.14 -11.38 -33.62
CA VAL A 448 24.74 -10.06 -33.12
C VAL A 448 24.82 -9.06 -34.28
N PRO A 449 23.75 -8.29 -34.58
CA PRO A 449 23.80 -7.23 -35.58
C PRO A 449 24.82 -6.16 -35.18
N GLN A 450 25.70 -5.77 -36.09
CA GLN A 450 26.59 -4.63 -35.87
C GLN A 450 25.77 -3.32 -35.79
N PRO A 451 26.15 -2.38 -34.89
CA PRO A 451 25.45 -1.12 -34.75
C PRO A 451 25.59 -0.28 -36.03
N VAL A 452 24.44 0.15 -36.57
CA VAL A 452 24.35 1.09 -37.68
C VAL A 452 24.75 2.49 -37.16
N PRO A 453 25.56 3.27 -37.89
CA PRO A 453 25.94 4.61 -37.46
C PRO A 453 24.71 5.52 -37.28
N VAL A 454 24.62 6.16 -36.11
CA VAL A 454 23.58 7.16 -35.82
C VAL A 454 23.89 8.42 -36.65
N PRO A 455 22.94 8.95 -37.44
CA PRO A 455 23.16 10.20 -38.16
C PRO A 455 23.34 11.35 -37.17
N THR A 456 24.36 12.16 -37.42
CA THR A 456 24.69 13.36 -36.63
C THR A 456 23.52 14.37 -36.73
N PRO A 457 23.00 14.90 -35.61
CA PRO A 457 21.91 15.86 -35.67
C PRO A 457 22.37 17.16 -36.32
N THR A 458 21.63 17.60 -37.35
CA THR A 458 21.76 18.94 -37.92
C THR A 458 21.44 20.00 -36.86
N PRO A 459 22.24 21.08 -36.75
CA PRO A 459 21.98 22.13 -35.77
C PRO A 459 20.65 22.82 -36.07
N MET A 460 19.86 22.98 -35.01
CA MET A 460 18.57 23.65 -35.04
C MET A 460 18.80 25.17 -35.26
N PRO A 461 18.04 25.84 -36.15
CA PRO A 461 18.19 27.28 -36.36
C PRO A 461 17.88 28.06 -35.08
N THR A 462 18.73 29.03 -34.77
CA THR A 462 18.61 29.92 -33.62
C THR A 462 17.30 30.73 -33.70
N PRO A 463 16.48 30.78 -32.63
CA PRO A 463 15.28 31.62 -32.62
C PRO A 463 15.64 33.10 -32.74
N ALA A 464 14.91 33.84 -33.59
CA ALA A 464 15.03 35.29 -33.68
C ALA A 464 14.64 35.95 -32.34
N PRO A 465 15.30 37.06 -31.94
CA PRO A 465 15.03 37.72 -30.67
C PRO A 465 13.62 38.32 -30.64
N ALA A 466 12.95 38.17 -29.49
CA ALA A 466 11.63 38.72 -29.24
C ALA A 466 11.67 40.27 -29.21
N PRO A 467 10.64 40.96 -29.74
CA PRO A 467 10.58 42.42 -29.70
C PRO A 467 10.40 42.96 -28.28
N ALA A 468 11.03 44.10 -28.00
CA ALA A 468 11.03 44.75 -26.70
C ALA A 468 9.62 45.16 -26.24
N PRO A 469 9.30 45.06 -24.94
CA PRO A 469 7.99 45.41 -24.41
C PRO A 469 7.73 46.92 -24.50
N GLN A 470 6.52 47.28 -24.93
CA GLN A 470 6.02 48.66 -24.94
C GLN A 470 5.71 49.14 -23.50
N PRO A 471 5.88 50.44 -23.18
CA PRO A 471 5.60 50.96 -21.84
C PRO A 471 4.10 50.99 -21.54
N MET A 472 3.71 50.59 -20.33
CA MET A 472 2.34 50.76 -19.81
C MET A 472 2.06 52.22 -19.43
N PRO A 473 0.79 52.69 -19.53
CA PRO A 473 0.40 54.00 -19.00
C PRO A 473 0.41 54.03 -17.47
N ALA A 474 0.82 55.16 -16.91
CA ALA A 474 0.94 55.40 -15.47
C ALA A 474 -0.40 55.28 -14.73
N ALA A 475 -0.40 54.54 -13.62
CA ALA A 475 -1.52 54.48 -12.68
C ALA A 475 -1.65 55.82 -11.92
N ALA A 476 -2.86 56.37 -11.90
CA ALA A 476 -3.19 57.56 -11.13
C ALA A 476 -3.06 57.28 -9.61
N GLY A 477 -2.44 58.23 -8.90
CA GLY A 477 -2.05 58.12 -7.50
C GLY A 477 -3.21 57.96 -6.53
N LEU A 478 -2.89 57.28 -5.42
CA LEU A 478 -3.72 57.10 -4.25
C LEU A 478 -3.97 58.43 -3.53
N THR A 479 -5.22 58.79 -3.30
CA THR A 479 -5.61 59.84 -2.34
C THR A 479 -5.71 59.26 -0.93
N PRO A 480 -5.11 59.90 0.10
CA PRO A 480 -5.21 59.45 1.48
C PRO A 480 -6.54 59.87 2.14
N PRO A 481 -7.03 59.15 3.17
CA PRO A 481 -8.34 59.39 3.76
C PRO A 481 -8.32 60.51 4.80
N GLY A 482 -9.21 61.49 4.66
CA GLY A 482 -9.51 62.47 5.70
C GLY A 482 -10.12 63.77 5.18
N VAL A 483 -11.30 64.10 5.73
CA VAL A 483 -12.04 65.40 5.67
C VAL A 483 -13.11 65.51 4.56
N PRO A 484 -14.36 65.93 4.90
CA PRO A 484 -15.57 65.64 4.12
C PRO A 484 -15.97 66.77 3.17
N ALA A 485 -16.58 66.42 2.03
CA ALA A 485 -17.22 67.38 1.15
C ALA A 485 -18.72 67.50 1.48
N ARG A 486 -19.10 68.73 1.85
CA ARG A 486 -20.47 69.27 1.95
C ARG A 486 -21.29 69.03 0.68
N GLY A 487 -22.58 68.70 0.84
CA GLY A 487 -23.60 68.99 -0.17
C GLY A 487 -24.77 68.02 -0.27
N GLY A 488 -25.78 68.18 0.59
CA GLY A 488 -27.21 68.15 0.22
C GLY A 488 -27.90 66.84 -0.17
N LEU A 489 -28.63 66.25 0.80
CA LEU A 489 -29.98 65.63 0.72
C LEU A 489 -30.19 64.42 -0.23
N THR A 490 -30.21 63.18 0.31
CA THR A 490 -31.37 62.36 0.77
C THR A 490 -32.39 61.95 -0.29
N ALA A 491 -32.54 60.62 -0.47
CA ALA A 491 -33.80 60.00 -0.88
C ALA A 491 -34.03 58.74 -0.04
N ALA A 492 -34.98 58.83 0.89
CA ALA A 492 -35.65 57.69 1.46
C ALA A 492 -36.90 57.37 0.61
N GLN A 493 -37.32 56.10 0.67
CA GLN A 493 -38.64 55.57 0.29
C GLN A 493 -38.88 55.20 -1.19
N VAL A 494 -38.74 53.91 -1.50
CA VAL A 494 -39.83 53.10 -2.08
C VAL A 494 -39.82 51.72 -1.41
N ARG A 495 -40.97 51.30 -0.87
CA ARG A 495 -41.22 49.98 -0.26
C ARG A 495 -41.53 48.93 -1.33
N GLY A 496 -41.20 47.67 -1.04
CA GLY A 496 -41.81 46.49 -1.67
C GLY A 496 -41.25 45.19 -1.10
N THR A 497 -42.09 44.42 -0.42
CA THR A 497 -41.82 43.28 0.48
C THR A 497 -41.59 41.94 -0.25
N ASN A 498 -40.76 41.04 0.33
CA ASN A 498 -41.20 39.75 0.91
C ASN A 498 -40.03 38.82 1.30
N GLY A 499 -40.00 38.44 2.58
CA GLY A 499 -39.68 37.11 3.10
C GLY A 499 -38.31 36.49 2.84
N LEU A 500 -37.49 36.39 3.90
CA LEU A 500 -36.88 35.17 4.43
C LEU A 500 -35.90 35.55 5.57
N THR A 501 -36.11 34.99 6.75
CA THR A 501 -35.28 35.18 7.96
C THR A 501 -33.91 34.51 7.82
N PRO A 502 -32.78 35.22 8.07
CA PRO A 502 -31.48 34.58 8.26
C PRO A 502 -31.27 34.20 9.74
N ALA A 503 -30.80 32.98 9.96
CA ALA A 503 -30.33 32.50 11.26
C ALA A 503 -29.08 33.28 11.72
N PRO A 504 -28.82 33.42 13.04
CA PRO A 504 -27.67 34.18 13.53
C PRO A 504 -26.37 33.42 13.27
N ALA A 505 -25.40 34.14 12.69
CA ALA A 505 -24.02 33.69 12.56
C ALA A 505 -23.38 33.60 13.96
N THR A 506 -22.91 32.41 14.33
CA THR A 506 -22.02 32.22 15.48
C THR A 506 -20.64 32.72 15.10
N GLY A 507 -20.31 33.94 15.55
CA GLY A 507 -18.99 34.54 15.39
C GLY A 507 -17.91 33.79 16.19
N TRP A 508 -16.73 33.68 15.59
CA TRP A 508 -15.50 33.26 16.26
C TRP A 508 -15.08 34.33 17.28
N PRO A 509 -14.65 33.95 18.51
CA PRO A 509 -14.21 34.93 19.50
C PRO A 509 -12.89 35.59 19.07
N THR A 510 -12.82 36.90 19.32
CA THR A 510 -11.69 37.80 19.06
C THR A 510 -10.42 37.43 19.84
N PRO A 511 -9.22 37.83 19.36
CA PRO A 511 -7.94 37.45 19.94
C PRO A 511 -7.65 38.27 21.20
N GLY A 512 -8.08 37.77 22.35
CA GLY A 512 -7.86 38.39 23.67
C GLY A 512 -7.42 37.43 24.76
N SER A 513 -7.05 36.19 24.43
CA SER A 513 -6.67 35.19 25.43
C SER A 513 -5.58 34.25 24.92
N TRP A 514 -4.36 34.77 24.80
CA TRP A 514 -3.15 33.94 24.76
C TRP A 514 -2.24 34.41 25.91
N PRO A 515 -1.83 33.52 26.83
CA PRO A 515 -0.95 33.90 27.92
C PRO A 515 0.44 34.26 27.37
N ASN A 516 0.92 35.44 27.75
CA ASN A 516 2.26 35.95 27.45
C ASN A 516 3.35 35.02 27.96
N ALA A 517 4.35 34.76 27.12
CA ALA A 517 5.64 34.22 27.51
C ALA A 517 6.67 35.36 27.60
N ALA A 518 6.97 35.82 28.82
CA ALA A 518 8.19 36.57 29.13
C ALA A 518 8.36 36.70 30.66
N GLY A 519 9.52 36.28 31.17
CA GLY A 519 9.92 36.48 32.57
C GLY A 519 11.12 35.63 32.96
N MET A 520 12.32 36.08 32.57
CA MET A 520 13.62 35.58 33.03
C MET A 520 13.90 35.95 34.50
N ASP A 521 14.76 35.13 35.12
CA ASP A 521 15.78 35.47 36.13
C ASP A 521 15.46 35.74 37.61
N GLN A 522 16.14 34.90 38.42
CA GLN A 522 16.91 35.15 39.65
C GLN A 522 16.29 35.34 41.05
N ALA A 523 17.01 34.65 41.98
CA ALA A 523 17.23 34.89 43.41
C ALA A 523 16.24 34.29 44.43
N GLY A 524 16.76 33.36 45.24
CA GLY A 524 16.13 32.74 46.40
C GLY A 524 16.80 31.42 46.78
#